data_AF-A0A2H3EXS2-F1
#
_entry.id   AF-A0A2H3EXS2-F1
#
_cell.length_a   1.000
_cell.length_b   1.000
_cell.length_c   1.000
_cell.angle_alpha   90.00
_cell.angle_beta   90.00
_cell.angle_gamma   90.00
#
_symmetry.space_group_name_H-M   'P 1'
#
loop_
_entity.id
_entity.type
_entity.pdbx_description
1 polymer ?
#
loop_
_entity_poly.entity_id
_entity_poly.type
_entity_poly.pdbx_seq_one_letter_code
_entity_poly.pdbx_strand_id
1 'polypeptide(L)'
;MQARSYAVGVGPEIVDSLARSLKDCRRQLKQSEKNANELEKSNRILTESIEKLKQENDRLIYVLAGAHDSKTAVKVEQAACIAETSVGTAASQYEDIKEKCQKEKTQRRQTREQCDALTAQLAEVTGEGTALTKRIGELEEELEKLKKDFKSKKNECKMLKEAMEQHPFGRPQVQNPKLQGVASPNKTICLQYSDPFLWPGKPGGHALLFAPSHQLQLNDVEAKWILHPMKEIYGTTKELFVVNHDTTYHDGTYKCLPLSHKMKPGGCTDLSGLDLEALARATISDNGASHDLYQDSFQRVMDLWKSDILKAECIGLQYIGFNEGLYNVLVPMGQKLGHGASGNTRSRVEIRGNSHSKRRTLIGHDDDIRISEYSGNNEHRAKRRRE
;
A
#
# COMPACT_ATOMS: atom_id res chain seq x y z
N MET A 1 27.82 6.63 17.34
CA MET A 1 26.83 6.22 16.32
C MET A 1 26.34 7.49 15.63
N GLN A 2 26.73 7.70 14.38
CA GLN A 2 26.26 8.83 13.58
C GLN A 2 24.76 8.64 13.31
N ALA A 3 23.94 9.59 13.76
CA ALA A 3 22.53 9.67 13.44
C ALA A 3 22.38 9.94 11.93
N ARG A 4 22.05 8.91 11.16
CA ARG A 4 21.60 9.09 9.77
C ARG A 4 20.10 9.37 9.85
N SER A 5 19.70 10.64 9.71
CA SER A 5 18.30 10.99 9.55
C SER A 5 17.85 10.50 8.17
N TYR A 6 16.91 9.56 8.16
CA TYR A 6 16.27 9.12 6.94
C TYR A 6 15.10 10.06 6.69
N ALA A 7 15.36 11.14 5.96
CA ALA A 7 14.32 12.00 5.43
C ALA A 7 13.49 11.21 4.41
N VAL A 8 12.41 10.58 4.86
CA VAL A 8 11.35 10.07 3.98
C VAL A 8 10.52 11.28 3.57
N GLY A 9 11.11 12.15 2.75
CA GLY A 9 10.39 13.23 2.11
C GLY A 9 9.60 12.67 0.93
N VAL A 10 8.40 13.19 0.70
CA VAL A 10 7.89 13.27 -0.68
C VAL A 10 9.05 13.81 -1.50
N GLY A 11 9.55 13.02 -2.46
CA GLY A 11 10.84 13.29 -3.08
C GLY A 11 10.89 14.74 -3.54
N PRO A 12 11.94 15.53 -3.20
CA PRO A 12 12.04 16.93 -3.59
C PRO A 12 11.81 17.12 -5.10
N GLU A 13 12.12 16.08 -5.89
CA GLU A 13 11.80 15.94 -7.30
C GLU A 13 10.32 16.16 -7.68
N ILE A 14 9.37 15.68 -6.88
CA ILE A 14 7.92 15.83 -7.13
C ILE A 14 7.48 17.27 -6.87
N VAL A 15 7.92 17.84 -5.76
CA VAL A 15 7.62 19.25 -5.40
C VAL A 15 8.26 20.20 -6.42
N ASP A 16 9.51 19.95 -6.81
CA ASP A 16 10.23 20.71 -7.83
C ASP A 16 9.61 20.55 -9.22
N SER A 17 9.07 19.37 -9.54
CA SER A 17 8.34 19.12 -10.79
C SER A 17 7.02 19.88 -10.84
N LEU A 18 6.24 19.83 -9.75
CA LEU A 18 4.98 20.59 -9.62
C LEU A 18 5.24 22.11 -9.64
N ALA A 19 6.26 22.59 -8.93
CA ALA A 19 6.63 23.99 -8.91
C ALA A 19 7.06 24.51 -10.30
N ARG A 20 7.84 23.71 -11.05
CA ARG A 20 8.20 24.02 -12.45
C ARG A 20 6.96 24.07 -13.34
N SER A 21 6.08 23.07 -13.24
CA SER A 21 4.84 23.00 -14.03
C SER A 21 3.92 24.19 -13.74
N LEU A 22 3.79 24.59 -12.47
CA LEU A 22 2.99 25.74 -12.05
C LEU A 22 3.59 27.07 -12.56
N LYS A 23 4.93 27.19 -12.57
CA LYS A 23 5.63 28.35 -13.14
C LYS A 23 5.38 28.48 -14.63
N ASP A 24 5.41 27.37 -15.38
CA ASP A 24 5.16 27.38 -16.81
C ASP A 24 3.68 27.66 -17.13
N CYS A 25 2.74 27.11 -16.34
CA CYS A 25 1.32 27.40 -16.47
C CYS A 25 1.03 28.91 -16.24
N ARG A 26 1.67 29.52 -15.23
CA ARG A 26 1.59 30.98 -15.00
C ARG A 26 2.15 31.82 -16.15
N ARG A 27 3.22 31.36 -16.81
CA ARG A 27 3.77 32.03 -18.00
C ARG A 27 2.79 31.98 -19.17
N GLN A 28 2.20 30.82 -19.42
CA GLN A 28 1.20 30.64 -20.48
C GLN A 28 -0.03 31.51 -20.23
N LEU A 29 -0.51 31.58 -18.98
CA LEU A 29 -1.63 32.44 -18.60
C LEU A 29 -1.33 33.92 -18.90
N LYS A 30 -0.17 34.43 -18.48
CA LYS A 30 0.24 35.81 -18.77
C LYS A 30 0.35 36.10 -20.27
N GLN A 31 0.87 35.14 -21.05
CA GLN A 31 0.96 35.32 -22.49
C GLN A 31 -0.43 35.38 -23.14
N SER A 32 -1.36 34.53 -22.71
CA SER A 32 -2.74 34.58 -23.20
C SER A 32 -3.46 35.87 -22.77
N GLU A 33 -3.23 36.38 -21.57
CA GLU A 33 -3.76 37.69 -21.15
C GLU A 33 -3.21 38.84 -21.99
N LYS A 34 -1.95 38.77 -22.43
CA LYS A 34 -1.39 39.77 -23.33
C LYS A 34 -2.05 39.71 -24.71
N ASN A 35 -2.15 38.51 -25.28
CA ASN A 35 -2.77 38.29 -26.58
C ASN A 35 -4.24 38.75 -26.60
N ALA A 36 -4.97 38.49 -25.51
CA ALA A 36 -6.32 38.99 -25.29
C ALA A 36 -6.48 40.49 -25.47
N ASN A 37 -5.60 41.24 -24.79
CA ASN A 37 -5.65 42.68 -24.74
C ASN A 37 -5.27 43.27 -26.11
N GLU A 38 -4.40 42.61 -26.86
CA GLU A 38 -4.09 42.98 -28.24
C GLU A 38 -5.29 42.73 -29.16
N LEU A 39 -5.97 41.58 -29.05
CA LEU A 39 -7.20 41.27 -29.78
C LEU A 39 -8.33 42.26 -29.47
N GLU A 40 -8.50 42.64 -28.21
CA GLU A 40 -9.52 43.62 -27.80
C GLU A 40 -9.24 45.03 -28.39
N LYS A 41 -7.97 45.46 -28.39
CA LYS A 41 -7.56 46.70 -29.05
C LYS A 41 -7.83 46.66 -30.56
N SER A 42 -7.49 45.57 -31.23
CA SER A 42 -7.77 45.40 -32.66
C SER A 42 -9.27 45.44 -32.97
N ASN A 43 -10.10 44.77 -32.15
CA ASN A 43 -11.55 44.80 -32.30
C ASN A 43 -12.13 46.21 -32.16
N ARG A 44 -11.62 46.98 -31.19
CA ARG A 44 -12.04 48.38 -31.01
C ARG A 44 -11.71 49.23 -32.24
N ILE A 45 -10.49 49.12 -32.76
CA ILE A 45 -10.07 49.85 -33.97
C ILE A 45 -10.95 49.49 -35.18
N LEU A 46 -11.19 48.20 -35.41
CA LEU A 46 -12.04 47.76 -36.53
C LEU A 46 -13.47 48.25 -36.41
N THR A 47 -14.03 48.25 -35.18
CA THR A 47 -15.38 48.77 -34.92
C THR A 47 -15.46 50.26 -35.25
N GLU A 48 -14.48 51.06 -34.83
CA GLU A 48 -14.39 52.48 -35.15
C GLU A 48 -14.23 52.73 -36.67
N SER A 49 -13.46 51.91 -37.37
CA SER A 49 -13.31 51.97 -38.84
C SER A 49 -14.61 51.65 -39.58
N ILE A 50 -15.35 50.62 -39.16
CA ILE A 50 -16.63 50.24 -39.77
C ILE A 50 -17.64 51.39 -39.62
N GLU A 51 -17.69 52.02 -38.45
CA GLU A 51 -18.61 53.14 -38.20
C GLU A 51 -18.31 54.36 -39.08
N LYS A 52 -17.02 54.69 -39.27
CA LYS A 52 -16.60 55.76 -40.19
C LYS A 52 -16.97 55.46 -41.64
N LEU A 53 -16.80 54.21 -42.09
CA LEU A 53 -17.18 53.82 -43.45
C LEU A 53 -18.69 53.89 -43.67
N LYS A 54 -19.49 53.52 -42.67
CA LYS A 54 -20.96 53.69 -42.73
C LYS A 54 -21.35 55.16 -42.89
N GLN A 55 -20.78 56.04 -42.06
CA GLN A 55 -21.05 57.48 -42.11
C GLN A 55 -20.69 58.11 -43.47
N GLU A 56 -19.54 57.71 -44.05
CA GLU A 56 -19.14 58.21 -45.37
C GLU A 56 -20.04 57.64 -46.49
N ASN A 57 -20.49 56.39 -46.37
CA ASN A 57 -21.43 55.80 -47.33
C ASN A 57 -22.78 56.55 -47.31
N ASP A 58 -23.32 56.82 -46.12
CA ASP A 58 -24.55 57.61 -45.95
C ASP A 58 -24.40 59.02 -46.55
N ARG A 59 -23.22 59.64 -46.39
CA ARG A 59 -22.89 60.93 -47.00
C ARG A 59 -22.86 60.86 -48.53
N LEU A 60 -22.23 59.83 -49.11
CA LEU A 60 -22.17 59.65 -50.56
C LEU A 60 -23.56 59.41 -51.16
N ILE A 61 -24.40 58.60 -50.51
CA ILE A 61 -25.80 58.40 -50.91
C ILE A 61 -26.55 59.73 -50.95
N TYR A 62 -26.35 60.61 -49.96
CA TYR A 62 -26.97 61.94 -49.94
C TYR A 62 -26.49 62.84 -51.08
N VAL A 63 -25.18 62.89 -51.36
CA VAL A 63 -24.62 63.67 -52.48
C VAL A 63 -25.17 63.17 -53.82
N LEU A 64 -25.41 61.86 -53.92
CA LEU A 64 -25.89 61.24 -55.15
C LEU A 64 -27.34 61.52 -55.49
N ALA A 65 -28.19 61.64 -54.48
CA ALA A 65 -29.56 62.09 -54.67
C ALA A 65 -29.65 63.49 -55.33
N GLY A 66 -28.55 64.26 -55.35
CA GLY A 66 -28.47 65.59 -55.96
C GLY A 66 -27.76 65.70 -57.32
N ALA A 67 -27.16 64.64 -57.87
CA ALA A 67 -26.33 64.73 -59.08
C ALA A 67 -27.01 64.08 -60.31
N HIS A 68 -27.38 64.89 -61.31
CA HIS A 68 -28.21 64.49 -62.45
C HIS A 68 -27.43 64.32 -63.78
N ASP A 69 -26.14 63.96 -63.74
CA ASP A 69 -25.27 63.91 -64.94
C ASP A 69 -24.59 62.52 -65.13
N SER A 70 -24.61 61.96 -66.35
CA SER A 70 -24.37 60.52 -66.58
C SER A 70 -22.92 60.04 -66.33
N LYS A 71 -21.93 60.92 -66.42
CA LYS A 71 -20.52 60.60 -66.12
C LYS A 71 -20.26 60.46 -64.60
N THR A 72 -21.07 61.13 -63.80
CA THR A 72 -21.08 61.02 -62.34
C THR A 72 -21.67 59.68 -61.91
N ALA A 73 -22.70 59.18 -62.60
CA ALA A 73 -23.35 57.90 -62.31
C ALA A 73 -22.39 56.70 -62.45
N VAL A 74 -21.57 56.65 -63.50
CA VAL A 74 -20.62 55.52 -63.69
C VAL A 74 -19.52 55.50 -62.62
N LYS A 75 -18.96 56.66 -62.27
CA LYS A 75 -17.93 56.73 -61.20
C LYS A 75 -18.49 56.33 -59.84
N VAL A 76 -19.77 56.62 -59.63
CA VAL A 76 -20.50 56.26 -58.41
C VAL A 76 -20.74 54.78 -58.34
N GLU A 77 -21.21 54.17 -59.43
CA GLU A 77 -21.49 52.74 -59.48
C GLU A 77 -20.21 51.94 -59.24
N GLN A 78 -19.07 52.40 -59.79
CA GLN A 78 -17.76 51.82 -59.50
C GLN A 78 -17.34 52.02 -58.04
N ALA A 79 -17.57 53.20 -57.44
CA ALA A 79 -17.27 53.46 -56.04
C ALA A 79 -18.14 52.62 -55.08
N ALA A 80 -19.42 52.43 -55.41
CA ALA A 80 -20.35 51.58 -54.67
C ALA A 80 -19.90 50.11 -54.69
N CYS A 81 -19.50 49.59 -55.87
CA CYS A 81 -18.97 48.23 -56.00
C CYS A 81 -17.70 48.01 -55.17
N ILE A 82 -16.79 48.99 -55.14
CA ILE A 82 -15.57 48.95 -54.30
C ILE A 82 -15.95 48.98 -52.81
N ALA A 83 -16.90 49.85 -52.43
CA ALA A 83 -17.37 49.96 -51.06
C ALA A 83 -18.02 48.66 -50.56
N GLU A 84 -18.93 48.05 -51.34
CA GLU A 84 -19.56 46.77 -51.02
C GLU A 84 -18.52 45.65 -50.83
N THR A 85 -17.53 45.56 -51.72
CA THR A 85 -16.45 44.56 -51.61
C THR A 85 -15.63 44.77 -50.34
N SER A 86 -15.33 46.03 -49.99
CA SER A 86 -14.58 46.38 -48.78
C SER A 86 -15.35 46.08 -47.50
N VAL A 87 -16.66 46.34 -47.49
CA VAL A 87 -17.56 46.06 -46.36
C VAL A 87 -17.72 44.55 -46.18
N GLY A 88 -17.89 43.78 -47.26
CA GLY A 88 -17.93 42.32 -47.22
C GLY A 88 -16.65 41.72 -46.65
N THR A 89 -15.48 42.24 -47.05
CA THR A 89 -14.19 41.79 -46.53
C THR A 89 -14.03 42.11 -45.04
N ALA A 90 -14.40 43.33 -44.61
CA ALA A 90 -14.35 43.73 -43.21
C ALA A 90 -15.30 42.92 -42.32
N ALA A 91 -16.51 42.61 -42.81
CA ALA A 91 -17.47 41.77 -42.10
C ALA A 91 -16.95 40.34 -41.91
N SER A 92 -16.31 39.75 -42.93
CA SER A 92 -15.67 38.43 -42.80
C SER A 92 -14.55 38.45 -41.77
N GLN A 93 -13.68 39.46 -41.78
CA GLN A 93 -12.59 39.60 -40.79
C GLN A 93 -13.12 39.76 -39.37
N TYR A 94 -14.23 40.49 -39.19
CA TYR A 94 -14.88 40.65 -37.90
C TYR A 94 -15.35 39.31 -37.31
N GLU A 95 -16.04 38.48 -38.11
CA GLU A 95 -16.50 37.17 -37.65
C GLU A 95 -15.32 36.23 -37.32
N ASP A 96 -14.25 36.24 -38.11
CA ASP A 96 -13.02 35.47 -37.83
C ASP A 96 -12.38 35.88 -36.48
N ILE A 97 -12.29 37.18 -36.21
CA ILE A 97 -11.70 37.69 -34.96
C ILE A 97 -12.60 37.37 -33.78
N LYS A 98 -13.91 37.49 -33.95
CA LYS A 98 -14.91 37.14 -32.94
C LYS A 98 -14.83 35.66 -32.57
N GLU A 99 -14.69 34.77 -33.55
CA GLU A 99 -14.48 33.34 -33.30
C GLU A 99 -13.16 33.07 -32.56
N LYS A 100 -12.05 33.69 -32.99
CA LYS A 100 -10.75 33.59 -32.30
C LYS A 100 -10.82 34.07 -30.85
N CYS A 101 -11.52 35.17 -30.59
CA CYS A 101 -11.72 35.71 -29.25
C CYS A 101 -12.49 34.74 -28.35
N GLN A 102 -13.53 34.08 -28.87
CA GLN A 102 -14.27 33.05 -28.10
C GLN A 102 -13.40 31.83 -27.79
N LYS A 103 -12.64 31.33 -28.78
CA LYS A 103 -11.70 30.22 -28.57
C LYS A 103 -10.68 30.56 -27.49
N GLU A 104 -10.07 31.74 -27.55
CA GLU A 104 -9.10 32.16 -26.54
C GLU A 104 -9.72 32.32 -25.14
N LYS A 105 -10.95 32.83 -25.06
CA LYS A 105 -11.69 32.93 -23.78
C LYS A 105 -11.91 31.56 -23.16
N THR A 106 -12.27 30.55 -23.95
CA THR A 106 -12.41 29.17 -23.47
C THR A 106 -11.07 28.58 -23.02
N GLN A 107 -10.00 28.83 -23.77
CA GLN A 107 -8.66 28.36 -23.42
C GLN A 107 -8.16 28.97 -22.11
N ARG A 108 -8.36 30.29 -21.90
CA ARG A 108 -8.03 30.96 -20.63
C ARG A 108 -8.76 30.36 -19.44
N ARG A 109 -10.04 30.03 -19.61
CA ARG A 109 -10.83 29.39 -18.55
C ARG A 109 -10.22 28.02 -18.18
N GLN A 110 -9.92 27.19 -19.16
CA GLN A 110 -9.30 25.87 -18.94
C GLN A 110 -7.92 25.98 -18.29
N THR A 111 -7.05 26.89 -18.75
CA THR A 111 -5.72 27.11 -18.16
C THR A 111 -5.83 27.61 -16.71
N ARG A 112 -6.82 28.44 -16.40
CA ARG A 112 -7.08 28.91 -15.03
C ARG A 112 -7.53 27.76 -14.13
N GLU A 113 -8.48 26.94 -14.59
CA GLU A 113 -8.94 25.75 -13.86
C GLU A 113 -7.77 24.77 -13.59
N GLN A 114 -6.86 24.59 -14.55
CA GLN A 114 -5.63 23.80 -14.36
C GLN A 114 -4.67 24.42 -13.34
N CYS A 115 -4.49 25.75 -13.35
CA CYS A 115 -3.68 26.45 -12.34
C CYS A 115 -4.24 26.26 -10.93
N ASP A 116 -5.55 26.37 -10.77
CA ASP A 116 -6.23 26.24 -9.48
C ASP A 116 -6.10 24.80 -8.96
N ALA A 117 -6.27 23.80 -9.83
CA ALA A 117 -6.08 22.39 -9.48
C ALA A 117 -4.64 22.07 -9.05
N LEU A 118 -3.63 22.54 -9.79
CA LEU A 118 -2.22 22.34 -9.43
C LEU A 118 -1.86 23.05 -8.11
N THR A 119 -2.47 24.22 -7.85
CA THR A 119 -2.27 24.94 -6.59
C THR A 119 -2.84 24.17 -5.41
N ALA A 120 -4.01 23.57 -5.56
CA ALA A 120 -4.62 22.72 -4.53
C ALA A 120 -3.77 21.48 -4.23
N GLN A 121 -3.29 20.78 -5.28
CA GLN A 121 -2.40 19.62 -5.12
C GLN A 121 -1.09 19.99 -4.40
N LEU A 122 -0.48 21.13 -4.75
CA LEU A 122 0.74 21.58 -4.08
C LEU A 122 0.49 21.85 -2.59
N ALA A 123 -0.65 22.44 -2.23
CA ALA A 123 -1.02 22.69 -0.84
C ALA A 123 -1.24 21.39 -0.05
N GLU A 124 -1.90 20.39 -0.67
CA GLU A 124 -2.12 19.06 -0.08
C GLU A 124 -0.79 18.34 0.19
N VAL A 125 0.06 18.22 -0.83
CA VAL A 125 1.39 17.56 -0.69
C VAL A 125 2.25 18.27 0.35
N THR A 126 2.21 19.61 0.39
CA THR A 126 2.93 20.38 1.41
C THR A 126 2.36 20.08 2.82
N GLY A 127 1.03 20.03 2.96
CA GLY A 127 0.36 19.66 4.20
C GLY A 127 0.76 18.28 4.70
N GLU A 128 0.71 17.26 3.83
CA GLU A 128 1.17 15.91 4.14
C GLU A 128 2.65 15.87 4.55
N GLY A 129 3.51 16.60 3.84
CA GLY A 129 4.94 16.71 4.17
C GLY A 129 5.17 17.29 5.57
N THR A 130 4.41 18.31 5.95
CA THR A 130 4.49 18.88 7.32
C THR A 130 4.01 17.91 8.39
N ALA A 131 2.92 17.18 8.13
CA ALA A 131 2.40 16.16 9.05
C ALA A 131 3.39 15.01 9.25
N LEU A 132 4.01 14.53 8.17
CA LEU A 132 5.05 13.50 8.23
C LEU A 132 6.28 13.99 9.01
N THR A 133 6.72 15.22 8.76
CA THR A 133 7.86 15.83 9.49
C THR A 133 7.58 15.88 10.99
N LYS A 134 6.36 16.28 11.38
CA LYS A 134 5.94 16.27 12.80
C LYS A 134 5.97 14.86 13.38
N ARG A 135 5.43 13.86 12.65
CA ARG A 135 5.40 12.48 13.11
C ARG A 135 6.80 11.87 13.28
N ILE A 136 7.74 12.23 12.41
CA ILE A 136 9.15 11.83 12.56
C ILE A 136 9.72 12.37 13.87
N GLY A 137 9.48 13.66 14.18
CA GLY A 137 9.94 14.25 15.46
C GLY A 137 9.38 13.52 16.69
N GLU A 138 8.09 13.20 16.69
CA GLU A 138 7.46 12.42 17.76
C GLU A 138 8.11 11.04 17.93
N LEU A 139 8.40 10.34 16.82
CA LEU A 139 9.05 9.03 16.85
C LEU A 139 10.51 9.12 17.31
N GLU A 140 11.24 10.18 16.96
CA GLU A 140 12.60 10.41 17.45
C GLU A 140 12.64 10.62 18.97
N GLU A 141 11.66 11.35 19.53
CA GLU A 141 11.51 11.52 20.98
C GLU A 141 11.18 10.19 21.70
N GLU A 142 10.25 9.40 21.15
CA GLU A 142 9.92 8.06 21.67
C GLU A 142 11.16 7.15 21.67
N LEU A 143 11.95 7.19 20.60
CA LEU A 143 13.17 6.39 20.45
C LEU A 143 14.24 6.78 21.49
N GLU A 144 14.42 8.07 21.75
CA GLU A 144 15.33 8.53 22.82
C GLU A 144 14.85 8.12 24.22
N LYS A 145 13.54 8.10 24.47
CA LYS A 145 12.98 7.57 25.71
C LYS A 145 13.26 6.08 25.87
N LEU A 146 13.00 5.28 24.84
CA LEU A 146 13.30 3.84 24.80
C LEU A 146 14.79 3.54 25.02
N LYS A 147 15.70 4.33 24.45
CA LYS A 147 17.15 4.20 24.69
C LYS A 147 17.52 4.42 26.16
N LYS A 148 16.93 5.43 26.82
CA LYS A 148 17.16 5.70 28.25
C LYS A 148 16.65 4.55 29.11
N ASP A 149 15.44 4.06 28.83
CA ASP A 149 14.85 2.93 29.55
C ASP A 149 15.68 1.65 29.39
N PHE A 150 16.16 1.37 28.18
CA PHE A 150 17.05 0.24 27.92
C PHE A 150 18.37 0.34 28.69
N LYS A 151 19.00 1.53 28.72
CA LYS A 151 20.24 1.74 29.47
C LYS A 151 20.02 1.57 30.98
N SER A 152 18.89 2.03 31.51
CA SER A 152 18.49 1.83 32.90
C SER A 152 18.33 0.35 33.23
N LYS A 153 17.54 -0.39 32.44
CA LYS A 153 17.31 -1.82 32.61
C LYS A 153 18.58 -2.66 32.46
N LYS A 154 19.48 -2.28 31.54
CA LYS A 154 20.80 -2.90 31.39
C LYS A 154 21.64 -2.77 32.66
N ASN A 155 21.62 -1.59 33.31
CA ASN A 155 22.33 -1.38 34.57
C ASN A 155 21.70 -2.19 35.71
N GLU A 156 20.37 -2.27 35.78
CA GLU A 156 19.64 -3.09 36.76
C GLU A 156 19.98 -4.58 36.62
N CYS A 157 20.00 -5.12 35.40
CA CYS A 157 20.45 -6.49 35.13
C CYS A 157 21.91 -6.73 35.55
N LYS A 158 22.79 -5.75 35.33
CA LYS A 158 24.19 -5.87 35.76
C LYS A 158 24.30 -5.97 37.28
N MET A 159 23.57 -5.12 38.01
CA MET A 159 23.50 -5.15 39.48
C MET A 159 22.92 -6.48 39.99
N LEU A 160 21.84 -6.97 39.38
CA LEU A 160 21.24 -8.26 39.74
C LEU A 160 22.21 -9.42 39.50
N LYS A 161 22.95 -9.41 38.38
CA LYS A 161 23.94 -10.44 38.08
C LYS A 161 25.09 -10.43 39.09
N GLU A 162 25.62 -9.26 39.43
CA GLU A 162 26.64 -9.10 40.48
C GLU A 162 26.13 -9.59 41.84
N ALA A 163 24.86 -9.32 42.19
CA ALA A 163 24.23 -9.81 43.42
C ALA A 163 24.05 -11.35 43.42
N MET A 164 23.69 -11.95 42.27
CA MET A 164 23.58 -13.41 42.13
C MET A 164 24.94 -14.10 42.21
N GLU A 165 26.01 -13.50 41.70
CA GLU A 165 27.38 -14.04 41.84
C GLU A 165 27.88 -14.00 43.29
N GLN A 166 27.38 -13.07 44.11
CA GLN A 166 27.68 -13.00 45.55
C GLN A 166 26.88 -14.01 46.40
N HIS A 167 25.78 -14.56 45.89
CA HIS A 167 24.93 -15.54 46.59
C HIS A 167 24.53 -16.72 45.68
N PRO A 168 25.36 -17.79 45.60
CA PRO A 168 25.06 -18.94 44.76
C PRO A 168 23.94 -19.79 45.37
N PHE A 169 22.69 -19.56 44.95
CA PHE A 169 21.62 -20.53 45.17
C PHE A 169 21.77 -21.72 44.22
N GLY A 170 21.69 -22.93 44.78
CA GLY A 170 21.85 -24.21 44.07
C GLY A 170 20.87 -24.36 42.90
N ARG A 171 21.37 -24.86 41.77
CA ARG A 171 20.61 -25.03 40.52
C ARG A 171 19.50 -26.07 40.67
N PRO A 172 18.25 -25.76 40.28
CA PRO A 172 17.26 -26.78 39.97
C PRO A 172 17.57 -27.41 38.61
N GLN A 173 17.69 -28.73 38.56
CA GLN A 173 17.71 -29.50 37.30
C GLN A 173 16.32 -29.46 36.66
N VAL A 174 16.24 -29.00 35.41
CA VAL A 174 15.04 -29.15 34.58
C VAL A 174 15.45 -29.83 33.27
N GLN A 175 14.90 -31.02 33.04
CA GLN A 175 15.09 -31.81 31.82
C GLN A 175 14.10 -31.37 30.73
N ASN A 176 14.58 -31.26 29.50
CA ASN A 176 13.80 -30.96 28.29
C ASN A 176 13.14 -32.24 27.70
N PRO A 177 11.85 -32.23 27.32
CA PRO A 177 11.26 -33.25 26.47
C PRO A 177 11.31 -32.88 24.97
N LYS A 178 11.53 -33.88 24.13
CA LYS A 178 11.57 -33.83 22.65
C LYS A 178 10.16 -33.85 22.04
N LEU A 179 10.00 -33.24 20.86
CA LEU A 179 8.73 -33.14 20.12
C LEU A 179 8.73 -34.04 18.87
N GLN A 180 7.58 -34.65 18.58
CA GLN A 180 7.25 -35.45 17.40
C GLN A 180 5.94 -34.94 16.78
N GLY A 181 5.93 -34.70 15.46
CA GLY A 181 4.77 -34.23 14.71
C GLY A 181 3.93 -35.37 14.12
N VAL A 182 2.62 -35.13 13.97
CA VAL A 182 1.63 -36.04 13.35
C VAL A 182 0.88 -35.27 12.26
N ALA A 183 0.80 -35.85 11.06
CA ALA A 183 0.03 -35.34 9.92
C ALA A 183 -1.39 -35.95 9.89
N SER A 184 -2.38 -35.18 9.41
CA SER A 184 -3.74 -35.68 9.13
C SER A 184 -4.21 -35.24 7.73
N PRO A 185 -4.84 -36.12 6.93
CA PRO A 185 -5.20 -35.84 5.55
C PRO A 185 -6.65 -35.36 5.45
N ASN A 186 -6.88 -34.12 4.99
CA ASN A 186 -8.02 -33.75 4.13
C ASN A 186 -7.97 -32.27 3.70
N LYS A 187 -7.61 -32.06 2.43
CA LYS A 187 -8.06 -31.02 1.47
C LYS A 187 -8.42 -29.61 1.98
N THR A 188 -7.54 -29.05 2.80
CA THR A 188 -7.25 -27.62 2.80
C THR A 188 -5.75 -27.54 2.54
N ILE A 189 -5.30 -26.74 1.57
CA ILE A 189 -3.85 -26.50 1.43
C ILE A 189 -3.45 -25.64 2.63
N CYS A 190 -3.23 -26.27 3.77
CA CYS A 190 -2.55 -25.68 4.90
C CYS A 190 -1.10 -25.53 4.47
N LEU A 191 -0.66 -24.29 4.23
CA LEU A 191 0.74 -23.97 4.03
C LEU A 191 1.41 -24.12 5.40
N GLN A 192 1.82 -25.35 5.73
CA GLN A 192 2.46 -25.67 6.99
C GLN A 192 3.91 -25.16 6.94
N TYR A 193 4.25 -24.25 7.86
CA TYR A 193 5.57 -23.60 7.86
C TYR A 193 6.69 -24.54 8.28
N SER A 194 7.57 -24.83 7.32
CA SER A 194 9.02 -24.65 7.47
C SER A 194 9.40 -23.73 6.32
N ASP A 195 10.12 -22.63 6.56
CA ASP A 195 10.21 -21.42 5.73
C ASP A 195 10.38 -21.63 4.20
N PRO A 196 9.64 -20.91 3.34
CA PRO A 196 10.30 -19.77 2.70
C PRO A 196 9.27 -18.68 2.34
N PHE A 197 9.00 -17.77 3.26
CA PHE A 197 8.22 -16.57 2.95
C PHE A 197 8.96 -15.33 3.41
N LEU A 198 9.04 -14.34 2.52
CA LEU A 198 9.50 -13.00 2.86
C LEU A 198 8.30 -12.18 3.32
N TRP A 199 8.22 -11.91 4.63
CA TRP A 199 7.20 -11.05 5.20
C TRP A 199 7.67 -9.59 5.30
N PRO A 200 6.83 -8.61 4.94
CA PRO A 200 6.96 -7.26 5.43
C PRO A 200 6.56 -7.25 6.91
N GLY A 201 7.41 -6.71 7.78
CA GLY A 201 7.23 -6.72 9.25
C GLY A 201 6.06 -5.88 9.80
N LYS A 202 4.98 -5.66 9.04
CA LYS A 202 3.79 -4.91 9.47
C LYS A 202 2.50 -5.73 9.23
N PRO A 203 1.54 -5.70 10.17
CA PRO A 203 0.23 -6.32 9.98
C PRO A 203 -0.50 -5.73 8.77
N GLY A 204 -1.11 -6.58 7.94
CA GLY A 204 -1.73 -6.20 6.67
C GLY A 204 -0.78 -6.15 5.47
N GLY A 205 0.42 -6.71 5.60
CA GLY A 205 1.40 -6.76 4.53
C GLY A 205 1.14 -7.84 3.47
N HIS A 206 1.71 -7.64 2.28
CA HIS A 206 1.77 -8.65 1.23
C HIS A 206 2.85 -9.68 1.55
N ALA A 207 2.62 -10.97 1.36
CA ALA A 207 3.66 -12.00 1.48
C ALA A 207 4.04 -12.57 0.11
N LEU A 208 5.20 -13.23 0.04
CA LEU A 208 5.59 -14.02 -1.12
C LEU A 208 5.60 -15.49 -0.74
N LEU A 209 4.89 -16.31 -1.50
CA LEU A 209 4.91 -17.77 -1.39
C LEU A 209 5.85 -18.31 -2.47
N PHE A 210 6.85 -19.08 -2.06
CA PHE A 210 7.70 -19.86 -2.96
C PHE A 210 7.31 -21.32 -2.88
N ALA A 211 7.19 -21.97 -4.04
CA ALA A 211 6.81 -23.36 -4.09
C ALA A 211 7.46 -24.10 -5.27
N PRO A 212 7.68 -25.42 -5.15
CA PRO A 212 8.26 -26.21 -6.22
C PRO A 212 7.36 -26.23 -7.46
N SER A 213 7.96 -26.08 -8.64
CA SER A 213 7.27 -26.28 -9.93
C SER A 213 6.93 -27.75 -10.22
N HIS A 214 7.64 -28.67 -9.58
CA HIS A 214 7.49 -30.12 -9.74
C HIS A 214 7.41 -30.77 -8.37
N GLN A 215 6.52 -31.73 -8.21
CA GLN A 215 6.37 -32.48 -6.96
C GLN A 215 6.73 -33.94 -7.21
N LEU A 216 7.50 -34.54 -6.31
CA LEU A 216 7.77 -35.96 -6.25
C LEU A 216 6.68 -36.63 -5.43
N GLN A 217 5.80 -37.38 -6.08
CA GLN A 217 4.85 -38.24 -5.40
C GLN A 217 5.53 -39.55 -5.02
N LEU A 218 5.58 -39.82 -3.72
CA LEU A 218 6.04 -41.10 -3.19
C LEU A 218 4.84 -41.97 -2.84
N ASN A 219 4.77 -43.13 -3.48
CA ASN A 219 3.90 -44.23 -3.09
C ASN A 219 4.79 -45.42 -2.71
N ASP A 220 4.24 -46.43 -2.02
CA ASP A 220 4.99 -47.61 -1.58
C ASP A 220 5.71 -48.38 -2.70
N VAL A 221 5.26 -48.20 -3.95
CA VAL A 221 5.72 -48.95 -5.12
C VAL A 221 6.56 -48.10 -6.08
N GLU A 222 6.32 -46.78 -6.13
CA GLU A 222 6.91 -45.94 -7.17
C GLU A 222 7.06 -44.48 -6.71
N ALA A 223 8.14 -43.84 -7.18
CA ALA A 223 8.38 -42.41 -7.05
C ALA A 223 8.15 -41.73 -8.41
N LYS A 224 7.18 -40.82 -8.49
CA LYS A 224 6.78 -40.17 -9.75
C LYS A 224 6.85 -38.66 -9.64
N TRP A 225 7.55 -38.03 -10.58
CA TRP A 225 7.54 -36.58 -10.73
C TRP A 225 6.27 -36.13 -11.45
N ILE A 226 5.56 -35.17 -10.86
CA ILE A 226 4.41 -34.50 -11.45
C ILE A 226 4.68 -33.00 -11.56
N LEU A 227 4.23 -32.39 -12.66
CA LEU A 227 4.22 -30.95 -12.79
C LEU A 227 3.12 -30.39 -11.87
N HIS A 228 3.46 -29.42 -11.02
CA HIS A 228 2.52 -28.77 -10.11
C HIS A 228 2.36 -27.30 -10.50
N PRO A 229 1.53 -26.99 -11.53
CA PRO A 229 1.44 -25.63 -12.05
C PRO A 229 0.73 -24.71 -11.05
N MET A 230 1.44 -23.70 -10.51
CA MET A 230 0.82 -22.76 -9.57
C MET A 230 -0.18 -21.81 -10.20
N LYS A 231 -0.29 -21.81 -11.53
CA LYS A 231 -1.31 -21.05 -12.25
C LYS A 231 -2.73 -21.38 -11.79
N GLU A 232 -2.97 -22.60 -11.32
CA GLU A 232 -4.27 -23.04 -10.84
C GLU A 232 -4.70 -22.36 -9.53
N ILE A 233 -3.75 -21.86 -8.74
CA ILE A 233 -4.06 -21.18 -7.48
C ILE A 233 -4.20 -19.66 -7.62
N TYR A 234 -3.87 -19.08 -8.78
CA TYR A 234 -4.04 -17.65 -9.00
C TYR A 234 -5.50 -17.22 -8.96
N GLY A 235 -5.75 -16.08 -8.31
CA GLY A 235 -7.09 -15.54 -8.08
C GLY A 235 -7.86 -16.25 -6.97
N THR A 236 -7.37 -17.39 -6.46
CA THR A 236 -8.01 -18.10 -5.34
C THR A 236 -7.68 -17.45 -4.00
N THR A 237 -8.52 -17.72 -3.02
CA THR A 237 -8.30 -17.34 -1.62
C THR A 237 -7.82 -18.55 -0.84
N LYS A 238 -6.79 -18.37 -0.02
CA LYS A 238 -6.22 -19.41 0.85
C LYS A 238 -6.13 -18.90 2.29
N GLU A 239 -6.39 -19.80 3.22
CA GLU A 239 -6.16 -19.57 4.63
C GLU A 239 -4.71 -19.94 4.95
N LEU A 240 -3.99 -19.04 5.61
CA LEU A 240 -2.61 -19.23 5.98
C LEU A 240 -2.51 -19.62 7.45
N PHE A 241 -1.71 -20.65 7.72
CA PHE A 241 -1.43 -21.12 9.06
C PHE A 241 0.06 -21.10 9.31
N VAL A 242 0.48 -20.52 10.43
CA VAL A 242 1.87 -20.49 10.86
C VAL A 242 2.06 -21.54 11.93
N VAL A 243 2.97 -22.49 11.71
CA VAL A 243 3.35 -23.47 12.72
C VAL A 243 4.61 -23.00 13.41
N ASN A 244 4.58 -22.95 14.74
CA ASN A 244 5.74 -22.69 15.58
C ASN A 244 5.81 -23.77 16.66
N HIS A 245 6.82 -24.62 16.59
CA HIS A 245 6.93 -25.83 17.41
C HIS A 245 5.65 -26.68 17.32
N ASP A 246 4.90 -26.82 18.41
CA ASP A 246 3.65 -27.60 18.45
C ASP A 246 2.38 -26.78 18.30
N THR A 247 2.54 -25.48 18.05
CA THR A 247 1.41 -24.56 17.98
C THR A 247 1.19 -24.14 16.54
N THR A 248 -0.03 -24.33 16.05
CA THR A 248 -0.47 -23.80 14.76
C THR A 248 -1.32 -22.55 15.01
N TYR A 249 -0.95 -21.44 14.38
CA TYR A 249 -1.67 -20.17 14.43
C TYR A 249 -2.34 -19.93 13.09
N HIS A 250 -3.60 -19.51 13.10
CA HIS A 250 -4.22 -18.94 11.90
C HIS A 250 -3.71 -17.51 11.72
N ASP A 251 -3.02 -17.26 10.61
CA ASP A 251 -2.40 -15.96 10.32
C ASP A 251 -3.37 -15.04 9.56
N GLY A 252 -4.21 -15.62 8.70
CA GLY A 252 -5.32 -14.93 8.07
C GLY A 252 -5.66 -15.48 6.70
N THR A 253 -6.46 -14.70 6.00
CA THR A 253 -7.03 -15.06 4.69
C THR A 253 -6.34 -14.23 3.62
N TYR A 254 -5.75 -14.91 2.64
CA TYR A 254 -4.93 -14.31 1.60
C TYR A 254 -5.46 -14.60 0.21
N LYS A 255 -5.42 -13.60 -0.67
CA LYS A 255 -5.66 -13.77 -2.10
C LYS A 255 -4.35 -14.05 -2.81
N CYS A 256 -4.30 -15.14 -3.56
CA CYS A 256 -3.15 -15.51 -4.37
C CYS A 256 -3.15 -14.70 -5.67
N LEU A 257 -2.11 -13.93 -5.90
CA LEU A 257 -1.94 -13.04 -7.05
C LEU A 257 -0.76 -13.48 -7.91
N PRO A 258 -0.89 -13.43 -9.25
CA PRO A 258 0.26 -13.54 -10.11
C PRO A 258 1.17 -12.33 -9.88
N LEU A 259 2.45 -12.57 -9.62
CA LEU A 259 3.45 -11.51 -9.69
C LEU A 259 3.59 -11.16 -11.18
N SER A 260 3.46 -9.86 -11.52
CA SER A 260 3.32 -9.37 -12.89
C SER A 260 4.29 -10.01 -13.91
N HIS A 261 3.89 -10.00 -15.20
CA HIS A 261 4.50 -10.62 -16.39
C HIS A 261 6.03 -10.53 -16.60
N LYS A 262 6.80 -9.88 -15.73
CA LYS A 262 8.26 -9.78 -15.79
C LYS A 262 9.02 -10.88 -15.04
N MET A 263 8.37 -11.69 -14.19
CA MET A 263 9.03 -12.93 -13.74
C MET A 263 9.08 -13.89 -14.91
N LYS A 264 10.29 -14.27 -15.33
CA LYS A 264 10.50 -15.17 -16.47
C LYS A 264 9.67 -16.45 -16.25
N PRO A 265 8.82 -16.87 -17.21
CA PRO A 265 8.19 -18.18 -17.15
C PRO A 265 9.31 -19.23 -17.08
N GLY A 266 9.33 -19.99 -15.98
CA GLY A 266 10.41 -20.93 -15.68
C GLY A 266 10.94 -20.89 -14.25
N GLY A 267 10.38 -20.08 -13.35
CA GLY A 267 10.77 -20.07 -11.93
C GLY A 267 12.03 -19.25 -11.61
N CYS A 268 12.26 -18.99 -10.33
CA CYS A 268 13.45 -18.31 -9.84
C CYS A 268 14.58 -19.33 -9.63
N THR A 269 15.75 -19.07 -10.19
CA THR A 269 16.98 -19.87 -9.96
C THR A 269 17.83 -19.28 -8.85
N ASP A 270 17.69 -17.99 -8.55
CA ASP A 270 18.35 -17.40 -7.39
C ASP A 270 17.51 -17.69 -6.16
N LEU A 271 17.90 -18.74 -5.43
CA LEU A 271 17.27 -19.19 -4.19
C LEU A 271 18.06 -18.70 -2.97
N SER A 272 18.99 -17.75 -3.14
CA SER A 272 19.79 -17.24 -2.03
C SER A 272 18.87 -16.58 -0.98
N GLY A 273 18.88 -17.14 0.23
CA GLY A 273 18.02 -16.70 1.33
C GLY A 273 16.71 -17.47 1.51
N LEU A 274 16.41 -18.47 0.66
CA LEU A 274 15.32 -19.42 0.91
C LEU A 274 15.85 -20.63 1.69
N ASP A 275 15.00 -21.19 2.56
CA ASP A 275 15.30 -22.46 3.22
C ASP A 275 15.05 -23.61 2.24
N LEU A 276 16.15 -24.12 1.68
CA LEU A 276 16.13 -25.24 0.73
C LEU A 276 15.59 -26.52 1.37
N GLU A 277 15.75 -26.70 2.68
CA GLU A 277 15.27 -27.89 3.40
C GLU A 277 13.75 -27.94 3.38
N ALA A 278 13.13 -26.79 3.65
CA ALA A 278 11.69 -26.61 3.52
C ALA A 278 11.17 -26.78 2.09
N LEU A 279 11.86 -26.20 1.09
CA LEU A 279 11.49 -26.42 -0.32
C LEU A 279 11.58 -27.89 -0.72
N ALA A 280 12.60 -28.61 -0.26
CA ALA A 280 12.72 -30.04 -0.50
C ALA A 280 11.60 -30.84 0.17
N ARG A 281 11.22 -30.49 1.41
CA ARG A 281 10.05 -31.11 2.07
C ARG A 281 8.77 -30.85 1.28
N ALA A 282 8.54 -29.61 0.85
CA ALA A 282 7.37 -29.25 0.04
C ALA A 282 7.36 -29.92 -1.35
N THR A 283 8.53 -30.29 -1.86
CA THR A 283 8.68 -31.00 -3.13
C THR A 283 8.20 -32.45 -3.03
N ILE A 284 8.18 -33.05 -1.84
CA ILE A 284 7.79 -34.45 -1.64
C ILE A 284 6.34 -34.53 -1.16
N SER A 285 5.49 -35.22 -1.92
CA SER A 285 4.17 -35.64 -1.44
C SER A 285 4.30 -37.03 -0.82
N ASP A 286 4.21 -37.10 0.51
CA ASP A 286 4.18 -38.36 1.24
C ASP A 286 2.75 -38.93 1.23
N ASN A 287 2.48 -39.89 0.34
CA ASN A 287 1.19 -40.60 0.28
C ASN A 287 1.23 -41.90 1.11
N GLY A 288 1.96 -41.91 2.23
CA GLY A 288 2.10 -43.07 3.11
C GLY A 288 3.36 -43.91 2.84
N ALA A 289 4.37 -43.32 2.21
CA ALA A 289 5.63 -44.00 1.94
C ALA A 289 6.37 -44.36 3.23
N SER A 290 7.19 -45.41 3.20
CA SER A 290 8.05 -45.76 4.34
C SER A 290 9.01 -44.61 4.69
N HIS A 291 9.35 -44.49 5.98
CA HIS A 291 10.26 -43.44 6.46
C HIS A 291 11.63 -43.46 5.74
N ASP A 292 12.17 -44.66 5.49
CA ASP A 292 13.45 -44.83 4.82
C ASP A 292 13.39 -44.34 3.35
N LEU A 293 12.31 -44.69 2.63
CA LEU A 293 12.08 -44.20 1.27
C LEU A 293 11.93 -42.68 1.23
N TYR A 294 11.25 -42.11 2.22
CA TYR A 294 11.12 -40.66 2.35
C TYR A 294 12.49 -40.00 2.58
N GLN A 295 13.31 -40.50 3.51
CA GLN A 295 14.64 -39.95 3.80
C GLN A 295 15.59 -40.03 2.59
N ASP A 296 15.61 -41.17 1.90
CA ASP A 296 16.41 -41.36 0.69
C ASP A 296 15.97 -40.39 -0.42
N SER A 297 14.66 -40.25 -0.61
CA SER A 297 14.10 -39.31 -1.58
C SER A 297 14.37 -37.87 -1.20
N PHE A 298 14.29 -37.53 0.08
CA PHE A 298 14.56 -36.21 0.62
C PHE A 298 15.99 -35.76 0.32
N GLN A 299 16.98 -36.63 0.56
CA GLN A 299 18.37 -36.31 0.25
C GLN A 299 18.59 -36.08 -1.25
N ARG A 300 17.99 -36.91 -2.11
CA ARG A 300 18.06 -36.73 -3.57
C ARG A 300 17.41 -35.42 -4.02
N VAL A 301 16.24 -35.09 -3.50
CA VAL A 301 15.55 -33.83 -3.79
C VAL A 301 16.38 -32.64 -3.33
N MET A 302 17.00 -32.71 -2.15
CA MET A 302 17.94 -31.69 -1.67
C MET A 302 19.11 -31.49 -2.62
N ASP A 303 19.71 -32.56 -3.14
CA ASP A 303 20.83 -32.48 -4.07
C ASP A 303 20.41 -31.86 -5.41
N LEU A 304 19.18 -32.14 -5.87
CA LEU A 304 18.62 -31.51 -7.06
C LEU A 304 18.36 -30.00 -6.89
N TRP A 305 17.92 -29.56 -5.70
CA TRP A 305 17.80 -28.13 -5.38
C TRP A 305 19.17 -27.44 -5.31
N LYS A 306 20.15 -28.06 -4.65
CA LYS A 306 21.53 -27.52 -4.57
C LYS A 306 22.23 -27.43 -5.92
N SER A 307 21.80 -28.25 -6.88
CA SER A 307 22.33 -28.27 -8.25
C SER A 307 21.56 -27.35 -9.20
N ASP A 308 20.63 -26.54 -8.69
CA ASP A 308 19.75 -25.64 -9.47
C ASP A 308 18.96 -26.34 -10.60
N ILE A 309 18.70 -27.65 -10.44
CA ILE A 309 17.92 -28.45 -11.41
C ILE A 309 16.42 -28.20 -11.20
N LEU A 310 15.99 -28.19 -9.93
CA LEU A 310 14.62 -27.88 -9.56
C LEU A 310 14.40 -26.36 -9.55
N LYS A 311 13.16 -25.95 -9.82
CA LYS A 311 12.79 -24.54 -9.95
C LYS A 311 11.62 -24.21 -9.05
N ALA A 312 11.67 -23.05 -8.40
CA ALA A 312 10.59 -22.54 -7.57
C ALA A 312 9.74 -21.51 -8.35
N GLU A 313 8.43 -21.63 -8.25
CA GLU A 313 7.48 -20.58 -8.65
C GLU A 313 7.21 -19.65 -7.46
N CYS A 314 6.99 -18.36 -7.74
CA CYS A 314 6.72 -17.34 -6.73
C CYS A 314 5.34 -16.73 -6.93
N ILE A 315 4.62 -16.52 -5.83
CA ILE A 315 3.23 -16.06 -5.82
C ILE A 315 3.09 -14.93 -4.82
N GLY A 316 2.43 -13.85 -5.23
CA GLY A 316 2.06 -12.77 -4.31
C GLY A 316 0.88 -13.21 -3.47
N LEU A 317 0.96 -13.05 -2.16
CA LEU A 317 -0.15 -13.23 -1.24
C LEU A 317 -0.59 -11.84 -0.77
N GLN A 318 -1.80 -11.44 -1.10
CA GLN A 318 -2.41 -10.22 -0.59
C GLN A 318 -3.29 -10.56 0.60
N TYR A 319 -3.00 -10.00 1.77
CA TYR A 319 -3.89 -10.10 2.92
C TYR A 319 -5.24 -9.47 2.58
N ILE A 320 -6.32 -10.24 2.67
CA ILE A 320 -7.68 -9.74 2.41
C ILE A 320 -8.57 -9.75 3.65
N GLY A 321 -8.12 -10.37 4.74
CA GLY A 321 -8.86 -10.35 5.99
C GLY A 321 -8.49 -11.49 6.92
N PHE A 322 -9.35 -11.71 7.90
CA PHE A 322 -9.20 -12.75 8.91
C PHE A 322 -10.53 -13.46 9.08
N ASN A 323 -10.54 -14.77 8.84
CA ASN A 323 -11.72 -15.60 9.01
C ASN A 323 -11.93 -15.93 10.50
N GLU A 324 -12.61 -15.03 11.23
CA GLU A 324 -12.90 -15.20 12.66
C GLU A 324 -13.70 -16.47 12.95
N GLY A 325 -14.63 -16.86 12.06
CA GLY A 325 -15.40 -18.09 12.22
C GLY A 325 -14.50 -19.32 12.25
N LEU A 326 -13.59 -19.43 11.28
CA LEU A 326 -12.60 -20.50 11.22
C LEU A 326 -11.66 -20.46 12.43
N TYR A 327 -11.15 -19.28 12.78
CA TYR A 327 -10.30 -19.11 13.96
C TYR A 327 -10.99 -19.59 15.24
N ASN A 328 -12.23 -19.19 15.47
CA ASN A 328 -13.00 -19.59 16.65
C ASN A 328 -13.31 -21.10 16.70
N VAL A 329 -13.39 -21.77 15.54
CA VAL A 329 -13.52 -23.23 15.46
C VAL A 329 -12.20 -23.94 15.77
N LEU A 330 -11.07 -23.35 15.36
CA LEU A 330 -9.74 -23.92 15.53
C LEU A 330 -9.15 -23.68 16.91
N VAL A 331 -9.41 -22.52 17.52
CA VAL A 331 -9.07 -22.25 18.91
C VAL A 331 -9.86 -23.25 19.76
N PRO A 332 -9.20 -24.20 20.42
CA PRO A 332 -9.89 -25.27 21.10
C PRO A 332 -10.88 -24.68 22.10
N MET A 333 -12.09 -25.26 22.18
CA MET A 333 -13.13 -24.94 23.17
C MET A 333 -12.67 -25.04 24.65
N GLY A 334 -11.38 -25.28 24.91
CA GLY A 334 -10.77 -25.54 26.21
C GLY A 334 -10.36 -24.32 27.05
N GLN A 335 -10.68 -23.08 26.65
CA GLN A 335 -10.49 -21.90 27.51
C GLN A 335 -11.70 -20.94 27.55
N LYS A 336 -12.93 -21.49 27.50
CA LYS A 336 -14.10 -20.75 27.99
C LYS A 336 -14.18 -20.85 29.52
N LEU A 337 -13.22 -20.28 30.23
CA LEU A 337 -13.33 -20.01 31.67
C LEU A 337 -12.71 -18.64 31.96
N GLY A 338 -13.54 -17.70 32.44
CA GLY A 338 -13.08 -16.58 33.26
C GLY A 338 -13.02 -15.20 32.59
N HIS A 339 -14.14 -14.48 32.66
CA HIS A 339 -14.29 -13.03 32.83
C HIS A 339 -13.37 -12.02 32.09
N GLY A 340 -13.99 -11.28 31.17
CA GLY A 340 -14.30 -9.87 31.41
C GLY A 340 -13.13 -8.91 31.60
N ALA A 341 -12.56 -8.43 30.49
CA ALA A 341 -12.02 -7.08 30.39
C ALA A 341 -11.96 -6.66 28.91
N SER A 342 -12.69 -5.60 28.57
CA SER A 342 -12.53 -4.93 27.28
C SER A 342 -11.17 -4.26 27.22
N GLY A 343 -10.38 -4.58 26.20
CA GLY A 343 -9.09 -3.95 25.96
C GLY A 343 -8.61 -4.30 24.56
N ASN A 344 -8.50 -3.28 23.71
CA ASN A 344 -8.16 -3.38 22.30
C ASN A 344 -6.68 -3.77 22.14
N THR A 345 -6.37 -5.06 22.24
CA THR A 345 -5.10 -5.66 21.83
C THR A 345 -5.39 -7.07 21.36
N ARG A 346 -5.16 -7.34 20.06
CA ARG A 346 -5.23 -8.68 19.46
C ARG A 346 -4.31 -9.61 20.24
N SER A 347 -4.88 -10.40 21.14
CA SER A 347 -4.18 -11.42 21.90
C SER A 347 -3.98 -12.63 21.00
N ARG A 348 -2.70 -12.94 20.74
CA ARG A 348 -2.23 -14.12 20.02
C ARG A 348 -2.50 -15.34 20.91
N VAL A 349 -3.42 -16.22 20.53
CA VAL A 349 -3.80 -17.39 21.34
C VAL A 349 -2.97 -18.61 20.92
N GLU A 350 -2.42 -19.29 21.92
CA GLU A 350 -1.64 -20.52 21.83
C GLU A 350 -2.57 -21.73 21.74
N ILE A 351 -2.48 -22.51 20.66
CA ILE A 351 -3.15 -23.82 20.53
C ILE A 351 -2.14 -24.89 20.92
N ARG A 352 -2.16 -25.35 22.18
CA ARG A 352 -1.36 -26.51 22.61
C ARG A 352 -1.95 -27.81 22.07
N GLY A 353 -1.14 -28.59 21.37
CA GLY A 353 -1.43 -29.98 21.04
C GLY A 353 -1.71 -30.80 22.31
N ASN A 354 -2.88 -31.43 22.38
CA ASN A 354 -3.33 -32.16 23.56
C ASN A 354 -2.80 -33.61 23.52
N SER A 355 -1.63 -33.84 24.12
CA SER A 355 -1.06 -35.19 24.28
C SER A 355 -1.68 -35.88 25.50
N HIS A 356 -2.79 -36.60 25.32
CA HIS A 356 -3.39 -37.41 26.39
C HIS A 356 -2.60 -38.69 26.66
N SER A 357 -1.73 -38.66 27.68
CA SER A 357 -1.26 -39.86 28.37
C SER A 357 -2.05 -40.04 29.68
N LYS A 358 -2.84 -41.12 29.74
CA LYS A 358 -3.56 -41.56 30.93
C LYS A 358 -2.57 -41.93 32.04
N ARG A 359 -2.65 -41.28 33.20
CA ARG A 359 -2.34 -41.93 34.50
C ARG A 359 -3.35 -41.53 35.57
N ARG A 360 -4.08 -42.55 36.05
CA ARG A 360 -4.79 -42.56 37.32
C ARG A 360 -3.76 -42.47 38.46
N THR A 361 -4.05 -41.64 39.46
CA THR A 361 -3.92 -42.04 40.87
C THR A 361 -4.84 -41.18 41.74
N LEU A 362 -5.50 -41.87 42.67
CA LEU A 362 -6.46 -41.41 43.69
C LEU A 362 -5.75 -40.87 44.95
N ILE A 363 -6.57 -40.30 45.85
CA ILE A 363 -6.38 -40.02 47.30
C ILE A 363 -5.68 -38.67 47.60
N GLY A 364 -6.18 -37.76 48.44
CA GLY A 364 -7.37 -37.69 49.30
C GLY A 364 -7.34 -36.44 50.20
N HIS A 365 -8.48 -36.21 50.87
CA HIS A 365 -8.78 -35.40 52.08
C HIS A 365 -8.59 -33.87 52.13
N ASP A 366 -9.75 -33.22 52.33
CA ASP A 366 -10.14 -32.27 53.40
C ASP A 366 -9.05 -31.45 54.11
N ASP A 367 -9.23 -30.13 54.14
CA ASP A 367 -9.63 -29.44 55.38
C ASP A 367 -10.02 -27.97 55.12
N ASP A 368 -10.93 -27.51 55.98
CA ASP A 368 -11.53 -26.20 56.13
C ASP A 368 -10.53 -25.02 56.20
N ILE A 369 -11.00 -23.80 55.87
CA ILE A 369 -11.03 -22.65 56.79
C ILE A 369 -11.80 -21.48 56.17
N ARG A 370 -12.56 -20.84 57.07
CA ARG A 370 -13.59 -19.82 56.92
C ARG A 370 -13.01 -18.45 57.33
N ILE A 371 -13.70 -17.36 56.96
CA ILE A 371 -13.67 -16.00 57.57
C ILE A 371 -12.47 -15.13 57.08
N SER A 372 -12.56 -13.82 56.77
CA SER A 372 -13.50 -12.73 57.11
C SER A 372 -13.50 -11.64 56.04
N GLU A 373 -14.66 -11.00 55.89
CA GLU A 373 -14.83 -9.63 55.43
C GLU A 373 -14.06 -8.65 56.32
N TYR A 374 -13.41 -7.64 55.73
CA TYR A 374 -13.13 -6.40 56.44
C TYR A 374 -13.33 -5.20 55.51
N SER A 375 -14.23 -4.34 55.95
CA SER A 375 -14.58 -3.03 55.39
C SER A 375 -13.43 -2.04 55.56
N GLY A 376 -13.34 -1.04 54.69
CA GLY A 376 -12.39 0.05 54.88
C GLY A 376 -12.54 1.19 53.88
N ASN A 377 -13.60 1.99 54.04
CA ASN A 377 -13.72 3.33 53.50
C ASN A 377 -12.45 4.16 53.77
N ASN A 378 -11.98 4.92 52.78
CA ASN A 378 -11.34 6.21 53.00
C ASN A 378 -11.34 7.03 51.71
N GLU A 379 -12.33 7.90 51.58
CA GLU A 379 -12.40 8.93 50.55
C GLU A 379 -12.08 10.29 51.20
N HIS A 380 -10.89 10.83 50.91
CA HIS A 380 -10.48 12.16 51.30
C HIS A 380 -10.12 13.01 50.07
N ARG A 381 -11.03 13.92 49.72
CA ARG A 381 -10.84 15.37 49.67
C ARG A 381 -9.50 15.88 49.08
N ALA A 382 -9.55 16.57 47.93
CA ALA A 382 -9.08 17.96 47.79
C ALA A 382 -9.37 18.60 46.41
N LYS A 383 -10.08 19.74 46.48
CA LYS A 383 -10.22 20.81 45.48
C LYS A 383 -8.88 21.49 45.16
N ARG A 384 -8.66 21.90 43.90
CA ARG A 384 -8.11 23.22 43.46
C ARG A 384 -8.59 23.46 42.02
N ARG A 385 -9.51 24.41 41.74
CA ARG A 385 -9.31 25.87 41.47
C ARG A 385 -8.28 26.19 40.39
N ARG A 386 -8.74 26.81 39.30
CA ARG A 386 -8.28 28.06 38.62
C ARG A 386 -9.28 28.30 37.47
N GLU A 387 -10.04 29.39 37.54
CA GLU A 387 -9.73 30.68 36.88
C GLU A 387 -9.76 30.58 35.37
#